data_AF-A0AAD4MSH1-F1
#
_entry.id   AF-A0AAD4MSH1-F1
#
_cell.length_a   1.000
_cell.length_b   1.000
_cell.length_c   1.000
_cell.angle_alpha   90.00
_cell.angle_beta   90.00
_cell.angle_gamma   90.00
#
_symmetry.space_group_name_H-M   'P 1'
#
loop_
_entity.id
_entity.type
_entity.pdbx_description
1 polymer ?
#
loop_
_entity_poly.entity_id
_entity_poly.type
_entity_poly.pdbx_seq_one_letter_code
_entity_poly.pdbx_strand_id
1 'polypeptide(L)'
;MSDDTSSNMTTTISPDVAYYGSDGRLQVGTLIILAVRAVFGCLGICLNGCLIYVTCKHRSFHGTCNILLAVDALGNLLYEIGLIETFIASSVEQRFYALWKCYAMQSVPMFGAIFTTSSMGFIAVDR
;
A
#
# COMPACT_ATOMS: atom_id res chain seq x y z
N MET A 1 14.24 -20.73 52.73
CA MET A 1 14.18 -22.00 51.97
C MET A 1 12.71 -22.34 51.82
N SER A 2 12.02 -22.01 50.74
CA SER A 2 12.29 -21.16 49.58
C SER A 2 10.94 -20.62 49.11
N ASP A 3 10.93 -19.39 48.61
CA ASP A 3 9.77 -18.61 48.22
C ASP A 3 8.99 -19.19 47.02
N ASP A 4 7.67 -19.32 47.19
CA ASP A 4 6.71 -19.49 46.10
C ASP A 4 6.50 -18.15 45.39
N THR A 5 7.26 -17.91 44.32
CA THR A 5 6.98 -16.79 43.40
C THR A 5 6.33 -17.34 42.13
N SER A 6 5.01 -17.30 42.13
CA SER A 6 4.16 -17.46 40.94
C SER A 6 4.47 -16.35 39.94
N SER A 7 5.31 -16.64 38.95
CA SER A 7 5.53 -15.76 37.80
C SER A 7 4.37 -15.92 36.83
N ASN A 8 3.40 -15.01 36.96
CA ASN A 8 2.44 -14.67 35.91
C ASN A 8 3.21 -14.30 34.64
N MET A 9 3.33 -15.26 33.72
CA MET A 9 3.82 -15.03 32.37
C MET A 9 2.70 -14.35 31.58
N THR A 10 2.61 -13.03 31.75
CA THR A 10 1.81 -12.16 30.88
C THR A 10 2.45 -12.21 29.51
N THR A 11 1.99 -13.13 28.66
CA THR A 11 2.38 -13.20 27.26
C THR A 11 1.89 -11.91 26.60
N THR A 12 2.77 -10.92 26.53
CA THR A 12 2.62 -9.77 25.64
C THR A 12 2.60 -10.33 24.22
N ILE A 13 1.40 -10.57 23.70
CA ILE A 13 1.17 -10.92 22.31
C ILE A 13 1.61 -9.70 21.51
N SER A 14 2.86 -9.70 21.05
CA SER A 14 3.32 -8.76 20.03
C SER A 14 2.45 -9.01 18.79
N PRO A 15 1.81 -7.98 18.21
CA PRO A 15 0.90 -8.13 17.07
C PRO A 15 1.58 -8.75 15.83
N ASP A 16 2.91 -8.85 15.82
CA ASP A 16 3.72 -9.48 14.78
C ASP A 16 3.51 -11.00 14.64
N VAL A 17 2.98 -11.66 15.67
CA VAL A 17 2.83 -13.14 15.70
C VAL A 17 1.57 -13.61 14.96
N ALA A 18 0.61 -12.73 14.66
CA ALA A 18 -0.64 -13.13 14.00
C ALA A 18 -0.48 -13.51 12.51
N TYR A 19 0.65 -13.15 11.88
CA TYR A 19 0.89 -13.32 10.43
C TYR A 19 1.84 -14.46 10.07
N TYR A 20 2.57 -15.01 11.04
CA TYR A 20 3.53 -16.09 10.82
C TYR A 20 2.92 -17.40 11.32
N GLY A 21 2.79 -18.39 10.43
CA GLY A 21 2.44 -19.74 10.84
C GLY A 21 3.54 -20.33 11.71
N SER A 22 3.20 -21.33 12.53
CA SER A 22 4.08 -21.97 13.54
C SER A 22 5.45 -22.48 13.02
N ASP A 23 5.67 -22.48 11.70
CA ASP A 23 6.88 -22.92 11.01
C ASP A 23 7.78 -21.77 10.50
N GLY A 24 7.49 -20.51 10.82
CA GLY A 24 8.29 -19.40 10.27
C GLY A 24 7.95 -19.09 8.79
N ARG A 25 6.76 -19.48 8.31
CA ARG A 25 6.29 -19.23 6.93
C ARG A 25 5.13 -18.25 6.92
N LEU A 26 5.14 -17.33 5.96
CA LEU A 26 4.03 -16.42 5.69
C LEU A 26 2.76 -17.25 5.44
N GLN A 27 1.67 -16.95 6.15
CA GLN A 27 0.42 -17.70 6.01
C GLN A 27 -0.05 -17.66 4.55
N VAL A 28 -0.45 -18.81 4.00
CA VAL A 28 -0.95 -18.93 2.62
C VAL A 28 -2.09 -17.94 2.34
N GLY A 29 -2.92 -17.66 3.33
CA GLY A 29 -3.98 -16.64 3.25
C GLY A 29 -3.45 -15.24 2.96
N THR A 30 -2.33 -14.82 3.58
CA THR A 30 -1.72 -13.51 3.34
C THR A 30 -1.18 -13.40 1.92
N LEU A 31 -0.53 -14.44 1.41
CA LEU A 31 -0.04 -14.48 0.03
C LEU A 31 -1.18 -14.35 -0.98
N ILE A 32 -2.30 -15.03 -0.76
CA ILE A 32 -3.49 -14.93 -1.63
C ILE A 32 -4.03 -13.50 -1.62
N ILE A 33 -4.18 -12.88 -0.46
CA ILE A 33 -4.67 -11.50 -0.35
C ILE A 33 -3.73 -10.52 -1.08
N LEU A 34 -2.42 -10.67 -0.91
CA LEU A 34 -1.43 -9.83 -1.58
C LEU A 34 -1.42 -10.05 -3.10
N ALA A 35 -1.57 -11.29 -3.56
CA ALA A 35 -1.66 -11.61 -4.98
C ALA A 35 -2.90 -10.99 -5.62
N VAL A 36 -4.06 -11.10 -4.97
CA VAL A 36 -5.31 -10.48 -5.43
C VAL A 36 -5.15 -8.97 -5.51
N ARG A 37 -4.58 -8.34 -4.48
CA ARG A 37 -4.29 -6.90 -4.50
C ARG A 37 -3.36 -6.50 -5.64
N ALA A 38 -2.31 -7.27 -5.90
CA ALA A 38 -1.40 -7.00 -7.01
C ALA A 38 -2.11 -7.07 -8.38
N VAL A 39 -3.05 -8.01 -8.57
CA VAL A 39 -3.85 -8.12 -9.80
C VAL A 39 -4.75 -6.89 -9.98
N PHE A 40 -5.45 -6.47 -8.92
CA PHE A 40 -6.25 -5.24 -8.96
C PHE A 40 -5.37 -4.01 -9.20
N GLY A 41 -4.17 -3.97 -8.63
CA GLY A 41 -3.23 -2.88 -8.85
C GLY A 41 -2.72 -2.79 -10.28
N CYS A 42 -2.48 -3.92 -10.95
CA CYS A 42 -2.15 -3.92 -12.38
C CYS A 42 -3.28 -3.33 -13.23
N LEU A 43 -4.54 -3.66 -12.93
CA LEU A 43 -5.70 -3.07 -13.61
C LEU A 43 -5.81 -1.57 -13.30
N GLY A 44 -5.60 -1.19 -12.04
CA GLY A 44 -5.59 0.20 -11.59
C GLY A 44 -4.52 1.04 -12.30
N ILE A 45 -3.30 0.53 -12.42
CA ILE A 45 -2.19 1.21 -13.12
C ILE A 45 -2.54 1.45 -14.59
N CYS A 46 -3.10 0.44 -15.28
CA CYS A 46 -3.53 0.59 -16.67
C CYS A 46 -4.61 1.67 -16.83
N LEU A 47 -5.65 1.63 -16.00
CA LEU A 47 -6.78 2.57 -16.09
C LEU A 47 -6.38 4.01 -15.68
N ASN A 48 -5.66 4.16 -14.57
CA ASN A 48 -5.18 5.45 -14.09
C ASN A 48 -4.12 6.04 -15.04
N GLY A 49 -3.25 5.21 -15.60
CA GLY A 49 -2.29 5.61 -16.64
C GLY A 49 -2.97 6.13 -17.90
N CYS A 50 -4.05 5.47 -18.35
CA CYS A 50 -4.86 5.94 -19.47
C CYS A 50 -5.51 7.31 -19.18
N LEU A 51 -6.04 7.52 -17.98
CA LEU A 51 -6.63 8.80 -17.56
C LEU A 51 -5.61 9.93 -17.61
N ILE A 52 -4.43 9.73 -17.01
CA ILE A 52 -3.34 10.71 -17.05
C ILE A 52 -2.93 10.99 -18.49
N TYR A 53 -2.75 9.94 -19.30
CA TYR A 53 -2.37 10.08 -20.70
C TYR A 53 -3.37 10.92 -21.51
N VAL A 54 -4.66 10.63 -21.39
CA VAL A 54 -5.71 11.38 -22.09
C VAL A 54 -5.75 12.83 -21.65
N THR A 55 -5.64 13.10 -20.34
CA THR A 55 -5.64 14.46 -19.81
C THR A 55 -4.41 15.25 -20.26
N CYS A 56 -3.22 14.64 -20.32
CA CYS A 56 -2.02 15.29 -20.83
C CYS A 56 -2.04 15.51 -22.35
N LYS A 57 -2.66 14.59 -23.11
CA LYS A 57 -2.66 14.64 -24.58
C LYS A 57 -3.71 15.58 -25.15
N HIS A 58 -4.90 15.63 -24.58
CA HIS A 58 -5.97 16.50 -25.09
C HIS A 58 -6.00 17.84 -24.35
N ARG A 59 -5.47 18.90 -24.99
CA ARG A 59 -5.55 20.29 -24.50
C ARG A 59 -6.97 20.79 -24.21
N SER A 60 -7.99 20.19 -24.83
CA SER A 60 -9.40 20.51 -24.58
C SER A 60 -9.88 20.09 -23.18
N PHE A 61 -9.12 19.24 -22.47
CA PHE A 61 -9.44 18.77 -21.13
C PHE A 61 -8.66 19.48 -20.03
N HIS A 62 -7.93 20.58 -20.28
CA HIS A 62 -7.18 21.33 -19.25
C HIS A 62 -8.06 22.20 -18.32
N GLY A 63 -9.30 21.80 -18.05
CA GLY A 63 -10.09 22.41 -16.98
C GLY A 63 -9.52 22.05 -15.61
N THR A 64 -9.65 22.94 -14.63
CA THR A 64 -9.18 22.73 -13.25
C THR A 64 -9.64 21.38 -12.70
N CYS A 65 -10.92 21.04 -12.82
CA CYS A 65 -11.50 19.77 -12.40
C CYS A 65 -10.82 18.53 -13.05
N ASN A 66 -10.53 18.57 -14.36
CA ASN A 66 -9.87 17.45 -15.05
C ASN A 66 -8.40 17.30 -14.66
N ILE A 67 -7.71 18.42 -14.36
CA ILE A 67 -6.35 18.39 -13.82
C ILE A 67 -6.37 17.76 -12.43
N LEU A 68 -7.31 18.14 -11.56
CA LEU A 68 -7.47 17.49 -10.25
C LEU A 68 -7.74 15.99 -10.38
N LEU A 69 -8.50 15.57 -11.39
CA LEU A 69 -8.79 14.15 -11.65
C LEU A 69 -7.55 13.38 -12.13
N ALA A 70 -6.70 14.00 -12.95
CA ALA A 70 -5.42 13.40 -13.35
C ALA A 70 -4.41 13.34 -12.19
N VAL A 71 -4.45 14.35 -11.31
CA VAL A 71 -3.64 14.41 -10.08
C VAL A 71 -4.08 13.32 -9.10
N ASP A 72 -5.39 13.11 -8.93
CA ASP A 72 -5.95 12.01 -8.15
C ASP A 72 -5.53 10.63 -8.71
N ALA A 73 -5.63 10.47 -10.03
CA ALA A 73 -5.17 9.26 -10.72
C ALA A 73 -3.65 9.01 -10.52
N LEU A 74 -2.83 10.06 -10.45
CA LEU A 74 -1.40 9.95 -10.14
C LEU A 74 -1.16 9.46 -8.71
N GLY A 75 -1.92 9.97 -7.73
CA GLY A 75 -1.89 9.50 -6.34
C GLY A 75 -2.24 8.02 -6.22
N ASN A 76 -3.29 7.59 -6.91
CA ASN A 76 -3.68 6.19 -6.98
C ASN A 76 -2.60 5.32 -7.64
N LEU A 77 -1.91 5.82 -8.68
CA LEU A 77 -0.83 5.09 -9.34
C LEU A 77 0.35 4.85 -8.38
N LEU A 78 0.72 5.86 -7.57
CA LEU A 78 1.75 5.71 -6.54
C LEU A 78 1.35 4.71 -5.45
N TYR A 79 0.07 4.74 -5.03
CA TYR A 79 -0.47 3.78 -4.06
C TYR A 79 -0.41 2.33 -4.58
N GLU A 80 -0.86 2.09 -5.81
CA GLU A 80 -0.86 0.76 -6.42
C GLU A 80 0.55 0.21 -6.66
N ILE A 81 1.53 1.07 -6.99
CA ILE A 81 2.94 0.66 -7.09
C ILE A 81 3.44 0.10 -5.74
N GLY A 82 3.12 0.76 -4.62
CA GLY A 82 3.50 0.29 -3.29
C GLY A 82 2.89 -1.07 -2.92
N LEU A 83 1.67 -1.36 -3.40
CA LEU A 83 1.03 -2.66 -3.24
C LEU A 83 1.75 -3.77 -4.01
N ILE A 84 2.16 -3.48 -5.25
CA ILE A 84 2.95 -4.42 -6.07
C ILE A 84 4.31 -4.67 -5.43
N GLU A 85 5.00 -3.63 -4.95
CA GLU A 85 6.27 -3.79 -4.23
C GLU A 85 6.13 -4.67 -3.00
N THR A 86 5.04 -4.54 -2.24
CA THR A 86 4.77 -5.38 -1.06
C THR A 86 4.58 -6.85 -1.46
N PHE A 87 3.87 -7.12 -2.57
CA PHE A 87 3.69 -8.48 -3.07
C PHE A 87 5.02 -9.10 -3.53
N ILE A 88 5.82 -8.37 -4.29
CA ILE A 88 7.16 -8.81 -4.70
C ILE A 88 8.03 -9.06 -3.47
N ALA A 89 8.00 -8.15 -2.50
CA ALA A 89 8.81 -8.26 -1.29
C ALA A 89 8.46 -9.50 -0.46
N SER A 90 7.18 -9.87 -0.44
CA SER A 90 6.67 -11.09 0.21
C SER A 90 6.94 -12.38 -0.57
N SER A 91 7.11 -12.29 -1.89
CA SER A 91 7.35 -13.42 -2.79
C SER A 91 8.83 -13.78 -2.91
N VAL A 92 9.70 -12.78 -2.79
CA VAL A 92 11.15 -12.99 -2.79
C VAL A 92 11.57 -13.29 -1.35
N GLU A 93 12.17 -14.47 -1.13
CA GLU A 93 12.66 -14.93 0.18
C GLU A 93 13.95 -14.19 0.63
N GLN A 94 13.99 -12.88 0.44
CA GLN A 94 15.09 -12.01 0.88
C GLN A 94 14.89 -11.68 2.35
N ARG A 95 15.75 -12.24 3.20
CA ARG A 95 15.70 -12.04 4.66
C ARG A 95 16.13 -10.65 5.12
N PHE A 96 16.64 -9.81 4.22
CA PHE A 96 17.17 -8.48 4.58
C PHE A 96 16.86 -7.43 3.50
N TYR A 97 15.82 -6.64 3.73
CA TYR A 97 15.63 -5.37 3.03
C TYR A 97 16.42 -4.28 3.74
N ALA A 98 17.12 -3.43 2.97
CA ALA A 98 17.74 -2.24 3.54
C ALA A 98 16.66 -1.36 4.18
N LEU A 99 16.94 -0.80 5.37
CA LEU A 99 15.98 0.00 6.14
C LEU A 99 15.35 1.13 5.32
N TRP A 100 16.15 1.75 4.44
CA TRP A 100 15.70 2.77 3.50
C TRP A 100 14.61 2.27 2.54
N LYS A 101 14.72 1.03 2.04
CA LYS A 101 13.71 0.44 1.16
C LYS A 101 12.40 0.18 1.92
N CYS A 102 12.47 -0.28 3.17
CA CYS A 102 11.28 -0.44 4.01
C CYS A 102 10.58 0.91 4.23
N TYR A 103 11.34 1.96 4.53
CA TYR A 103 10.80 3.31 4.69
C TYR A 103 10.13 3.80 3.41
N ALA A 104 10.75 3.59 2.25
CA ALA A 104 10.17 3.94 0.96
C ALA A 104 8.88 3.15 0.67
N MET A 105 8.90 1.82 0.86
CA MET A 105 7.75 0.94 0.64
C MET A 105 6.54 1.32 1.49
N GLN A 106 6.75 1.88 2.68
CA GLN A 106 5.66 2.33 3.54
C GLN A 106 5.24 3.78 3.27
N SER A 107 6.20 4.67 3.03
CA SER A 107 5.91 6.10 2.81
C SER A 107 5.22 6.36 1.48
N VAL A 108 5.65 5.72 0.38
CA VAL A 108 5.09 5.91 -0.96
C VAL A 108 3.56 5.66 -1.02
N PRO A 109 3.04 4.52 -0.57
CA PRO A 109 1.59 4.31 -0.57
C PRO A 109 0.87 5.24 0.41
N MET A 110 1.50 5.61 1.52
CA MET A 110 0.90 6.54 2.47
C MET A 110 0.76 7.95 1.89
N PHE A 111 1.77 8.43 1.15
CA PHE A 111 1.69 9.67 0.39
C PHE A 111 0.61 9.60 -0.68
N GLY A 112 0.55 8.51 -1.45
CA GLY A 112 -0.51 8.29 -2.43
C GLY A 112 -1.91 8.41 -1.84
N ALA A 113 -2.15 7.73 -0.69
CA ALA A 113 -3.44 7.75 -0.01
C ALA A 113 -3.84 9.15 0.52
N ILE A 114 -2.90 9.87 1.14
CA ILE A 114 -3.14 11.24 1.62
C ILE A 114 -3.46 12.16 0.44
N PHE A 115 -2.71 12.00 -0.65
CA PHE A 115 -2.86 12.81 -1.84
C PHE A 115 -4.22 12.61 -2.50
N THR A 116 -4.63 11.35 -2.75
CA THR A 116 -5.96 10.99 -3.28
C THR A 116 -7.09 11.53 -2.40
N THR A 117 -6.97 11.36 -1.07
CA THR A 117 -8.01 11.85 -0.15
C THR A 117 -8.14 13.38 -0.19
N SER A 118 -7.01 14.07 -0.31
CA SER A 118 -6.97 15.52 -0.40
C SER A 118 -7.53 16.01 -1.74
N SER A 119 -7.15 15.40 -2.87
CA SER A 119 -7.67 15.74 -4.19
C SER A 119 -9.17 15.51 -4.30
N MET A 120 -9.68 14.39 -3.78
CA MET A 120 -11.13 14.15 -3.69
C MET A 120 -11.84 15.24 -2.88
N GLY A 121 -11.23 15.70 -1.77
CA GLY A 121 -11.75 16.82 -0.99
C GLY A 121 -11.84 18.11 -1.80
N PHE A 122 -10.80 18.46 -2.56
CA PHE A 122 -10.82 19.62 -3.42
C PHE A 122 -11.83 19.51 -4.57
N ILE A 123 -11.98 18.32 -5.17
CA ILE A 123 -13.01 18.05 -6.20
C ILE A 123 -14.41 18.22 -5.62
N ALA A 124 -14.62 17.79 -4.37
CA ALA A 124 -15.90 17.94 -3.68
C ALA A 124 -16.23 19.41 -3.35
N VAL A 125 -15.23 20.26 -3.13
CA VAL A 125 -15.40 21.71 -2.89
C VAL A 125 -15.55 22.50 -4.20
N ASP A 126 -14.92 22.05 -5.29
CA ASP A 126 -15.01 22.68 -6.61
C ASP A 126 -16.37 22.46 -7.30
N ARG A 127 -17.12 21.43 -6.88
CA ARG A 127 -18.48 21.12 -7.35
C ARG A 127 -19.55 21.80 -6.51
#